data_AF-A0A380F9N5-F1
#
_entry.id   AF-A0A380F9N5-F1
#
_cell.length_a   1.000
_cell.length_b   1.000
_cell.length_c   1.000
_cell.angle_alpha   90.00
_cell.angle_beta   90.00
_cell.angle_gamma   90.00
#
_symmetry.space_group_name_H-M   'P 1'
#
loop_
_entity.id
_entity.type
_entity.pdbx_description
1 polymer ?
#
loop_
_entity_poly.entity_id
_entity_poly.type
_entity_poly.pdbx_seq_one_letter_code
_entity_poly.pdbx_strand_id
1 'polypeptide(L)'
;MEKRGVTKAIRVTSKYTITRYTIMPMLSVLLLTNPMAYTFGKFVDEKKKPAFFDSLVTFLHPVTSLFPYANAGELFVYLGIANGIQKAGLETSELAVRYFLIAIVIMLIRGMITERITAYLYKKM
;
A
#
# COMPACT_ATOMS: atom_id res chain seq x y z
N MET A 1 -3.97 29.85 -3.36
CA MET A 1 -5.08 29.48 -2.44
C MET A 1 -5.04 27.97 -2.21
N GLU A 2 -4.25 27.51 -1.23
CA GLU A 2 -3.96 26.08 -1.05
C GLU A 2 -5.03 25.40 -0.18
N LYS A 3 -5.48 24.21 -0.63
CA LYS A 3 -6.65 23.44 -0.17
C LYS A 3 -6.61 23.03 1.32
N ARG A 4 -6.73 23.98 2.25
CA ARG A 4 -6.74 23.74 3.71
C ARG A 4 -7.77 22.69 4.16
N GLY A 5 -8.93 22.59 3.49
CA GLY A 5 -9.97 21.60 3.81
C GLY A 5 -9.54 20.15 3.54
N VAL A 6 -8.92 19.91 2.38
CA VAL A 6 -8.45 18.57 1.98
C VAL A 6 -7.30 18.11 2.87
N THR A 7 -6.36 18.99 3.18
CA THR A 7 -5.26 18.69 4.10
C THR A 7 -5.75 18.35 5.51
N LYS A 8 -6.82 19.01 5.97
CA LYS A 8 -7.43 18.73 7.28
C LYS A 8 -8.12 17.36 7.29
N ALA A 9 -8.88 17.02 6.24
CA ALA A 9 -9.52 15.71 6.10
C ALA A 9 -8.49 14.57 6.09
N ILE A 10 -7.43 14.68 5.28
CA ILE A 10 -6.36 13.66 5.22
C ILE A 10 -5.62 13.54 6.55
N ARG A 11 -5.40 14.64 7.27
CA ARG A 11 -4.79 14.62 8.62
C ARG A 11 -5.70 13.97 9.66
N VAL A 12 -7.02 14.13 9.56
CA VAL A 12 -7.99 13.45 10.44
C VAL A 12 -8.06 11.95 10.12
N THR A 13 -8.07 11.58 8.84
CA THR A 13 -7.97 10.19 8.38
C THR A 13 -6.68 9.52 8.84
N SER A 14 -5.56 10.28 8.88
CA SER A 14 -4.29 9.84 9.45
C SER A 14 -4.35 9.63 10.97
N LYS A 15 -5.38 10.08 11.69
CA LYS A 15 -5.47 9.91 13.14
C LYS A 15 -5.75 8.45 13.53
N TYR A 16 -6.48 7.70 12.71
CA TYR A 16 -6.82 6.30 12.96
C TYR A 16 -5.85 5.35 12.25
N THR A 17 -5.27 4.42 13.00
CA THR A 17 -4.23 3.47 12.53
C THR A 17 -4.69 2.65 11.32
N ILE A 18 -5.93 2.14 11.33
CA ILE A 18 -6.50 1.35 10.23
C ILE A 18 -6.63 2.20 8.97
N THR A 19 -7.19 3.40 9.10
CA THR A 19 -7.42 4.29 7.97
C THR A 19 -6.10 4.81 7.37
N ARG A 20 -5.06 4.99 8.19
CA ARG A 20 -3.72 5.41 7.75
C ARG A 20 -2.95 4.34 6.99
N TYR A 21 -3.08 3.07 7.35
CA TYR A 21 -2.31 1.98 6.75
C TYR A 21 -3.08 1.14 5.74
N THR A 22 -4.39 1.32 5.64
CA THR A 22 -5.22 0.57 4.68
C THR A 22 -5.85 1.51 3.65
N ILE A 23 -6.74 2.41 4.08
CA ILE A 23 -7.51 3.25 3.13
C ILE A 23 -6.62 4.27 2.41
N MET A 24 -5.75 4.97 3.15
CA MET A 24 -4.90 6.01 2.56
C MET A 24 -3.90 5.46 1.53
N PRO A 25 -3.15 4.36 1.80
CA PRO A 25 -2.26 3.79 0.81
C PRO A 25 -3.02 3.19 -0.37
N MET A 26 -4.16 2.52 -0.15
CA MET A 26 -4.99 1.98 -1.24
C MET A 26 -5.44 3.09 -2.20
N LEU A 27 -6.00 4.19 -1.68
CA LEU A 27 -6.41 5.32 -2.50
C LEU A 27 -5.23 5.96 -3.22
N SER A 28 -4.09 6.09 -2.54
CA SER A 28 -2.90 6.65 -3.16
C SER A 28 -2.43 5.81 -4.36
N VAL A 29 -2.40 4.48 -4.21
CA VAL A 29 -1.96 3.56 -5.26
C VAL A 29 -2.94 3.49 -6.42
N LEU A 30 -4.25 3.40 -6.15
CA LEU A 30 -5.26 3.28 -7.19
C LEU A 30 -5.45 4.56 -8.01
N LEU A 31 -5.21 5.73 -7.40
CA LEU A 31 -5.40 7.03 -8.04
C LEU A 31 -4.11 7.58 -8.66
N LEU A 32 -2.98 7.48 -7.96
CA LEU A 32 -1.72 8.07 -8.40
C LEU A 32 -0.73 7.08 -8.98
N THR A 33 -0.88 5.78 -8.68
CA THR A 33 0.02 4.72 -9.14
C THR A 33 1.49 4.89 -8.70
N ASN A 34 2.33 3.88 -8.90
CA ASN A 34 3.78 4.00 -8.68
C ASN A 34 4.40 4.90 -9.77
N PRO A 35 5.27 5.89 -9.46
CA PRO A 35 5.80 6.31 -8.15
C PRO A 35 5.04 7.46 -7.47
N MET A 36 4.03 8.03 -8.11
CA MET A 36 3.37 9.23 -7.59
C MET A 36 2.62 8.97 -6.28
N ALA A 37 2.24 7.72 -5.98
CA ALA A 37 1.58 7.34 -4.74
C ALA A 37 2.41 7.66 -3.47
N TYR A 38 3.74 7.75 -3.56
CA TYR A 38 4.59 8.14 -2.42
C TYR A 38 4.35 9.57 -1.96
N THR A 39 3.83 10.44 -2.83
CA THR A 39 3.57 11.85 -2.50
C THR A 39 2.53 12.03 -1.38
N PHE A 40 1.65 11.05 -1.17
CA PHE A 40 0.71 11.06 -0.03
C PHE A 40 1.44 11.00 1.33
N GLY A 41 2.68 10.53 1.36
CA GLY A 41 3.52 10.56 2.56
C GLY A 41 3.76 11.98 3.10
N LYS A 42 3.59 13.03 2.27
CA LYS A 42 3.62 14.43 2.71
C LYS A 42 2.52 14.76 3.73
N PHE A 43 1.41 14.03 3.72
CA PHE A 43 0.28 14.27 4.61
C PHE A 43 0.33 13.45 5.92
N VAL A 44 1.35 12.59 6.07
CA VAL A 44 1.56 11.74 7.25
C VAL A 44 2.61 12.38 8.16
N ASP A 45 2.43 12.28 9.49
CA ASP A 45 3.41 12.80 10.44
C ASP A 45 4.78 12.10 10.26
N GLU A 46 5.87 12.82 10.49
CA GLU A 46 7.24 12.35 10.23
C GLU A 46 7.52 10.95 10.81
N LYS A 47 7.15 10.73 12.07
CA LYS A 47 7.38 9.46 12.79
C LYS A 47 6.66 8.25 12.17
N LYS A 48 5.63 8.49 11.36
CA LYS A 48 4.76 7.45 10.78
C LYS A 48 4.98 7.27 9.29
N LYS A 49 5.81 8.11 8.65
CA LYS A 49 6.17 7.98 7.23
C LYS A 49 6.81 6.63 6.88
N PRO A 50 7.72 6.05 7.69
CA PRO A 50 8.29 4.73 7.38
C PRO A 50 7.21 3.64 7.31
N ALA A 51 6.30 3.62 8.29
CA ALA A 51 5.18 2.67 8.33
C ALA A 51 4.19 2.88 7.17
N PHE A 52 3.94 4.13 6.79
CA PHE A 52 3.09 4.45 5.64
C PHE A 52 3.72 3.96 4.34
N PHE A 53 5.02 4.22 4.14
CA PHE A 53 5.77 3.76 2.98
C PHE A 53 5.77 2.23 2.86
N ASP A 54 6.03 1.54 3.97
CA ASP A 54 6.00 0.06 4.05
C ASP A 54 4.62 -0.52 3.68
N SER A 55 3.55 0.10 4.16
CA SER A 55 2.17 -0.29 3.80
C SER A 55 1.89 -0.07 2.31
N LEU A 56 2.42 1.01 1.74
CA LEU A 56 2.27 1.38 0.32
C LEU A 56 2.95 0.37 -0.60
N VAL A 57 4.22 0.08 -0.34
CA VAL A 57 5.02 -0.89 -1.11
C VAL A 57 4.43 -2.30 -1.00
N THR A 58 3.93 -2.68 0.18
CA THR A 58 3.24 -3.97 0.36
C THR A 58 2.02 -4.10 -0.55
N PHE A 59 1.27 -3.02 -0.76
CA PHE A 59 0.06 -3.05 -1.58
C PHE A 59 0.36 -2.96 -3.09
N LEU A 60 1.50 -2.39 -3.48
CA LEU A 60 1.88 -2.16 -4.88
C LEU A 60 2.08 -3.43 -5.71
N HIS A 61 2.54 -4.54 -5.13
CA HIS A 61 2.68 -5.78 -5.91
C HIS A 61 1.33 -6.51 -6.06
N PRO A 62 0.56 -6.77 -5.00
CA PRO A 62 -0.66 -7.57 -5.13
C PRO A 62 -1.80 -6.84 -5.82
N VAL A 63 -1.84 -5.49 -5.77
CA VAL A 63 -2.86 -4.72 -6.50
C VAL A 63 -2.73 -4.88 -8.02
N THR A 64 -1.52 -5.16 -8.54
CA THR A 64 -1.30 -5.34 -9.99
C THR A 64 -2.01 -6.55 -10.58
N SER A 65 -2.37 -7.53 -9.74
CA SER A 65 -3.11 -8.69 -10.19
C SER A 65 -4.49 -8.34 -10.72
N LEU A 66 -5.13 -7.30 -10.16
CA LEU A 66 -6.43 -6.77 -10.57
C LEU A 66 -6.32 -5.46 -11.35
N PHE A 67 -5.34 -4.62 -11.01
CA PHE A 67 -5.14 -3.29 -11.59
C PHE A 67 -3.71 -3.14 -12.12
N PRO A 68 -3.39 -3.69 -13.31
CA PRO A 68 -2.03 -3.69 -13.86
C PRO A 68 -1.42 -2.28 -14.00
N TYR A 69 -2.25 -1.27 -14.25
CA TYR A 69 -1.82 0.12 -14.42
C TYR A 69 -1.28 0.75 -13.11
N ALA A 70 -1.68 0.23 -11.95
CA ALA A 70 -1.31 0.78 -10.65
C ALA A 70 0.20 0.68 -10.37
N ASN A 71 0.86 -0.31 -10.99
CA ASN A 71 2.31 -0.50 -10.89
C ASN A 71 2.84 -1.29 -12.09
N ALA A 72 2.74 -0.67 -13.28
CA ALA A 72 3.12 -1.31 -14.53
C ALA A 72 4.58 -1.79 -14.57
N GLY A 73 5.48 -1.11 -13.85
CA GLY A 73 6.91 -1.44 -13.80
C GLY A 73 7.22 -2.80 -13.17
N GLU A 74 6.35 -3.30 -12.29
CA GLU A 74 6.56 -4.58 -11.58
C GLU A 74 5.54 -5.64 -11.97
N LEU A 75 4.74 -5.38 -13.02
CA LEU A 75 3.72 -6.31 -13.51
C LEU A 75 4.32 -7.67 -13.90
N PHE A 76 5.60 -7.70 -14.32
CA PHE A 76 6.32 -8.93 -14.64
C PHE A 76 6.37 -9.93 -13.48
N VAL A 77 6.36 -9.46 -12.23
CA VAL A 77 6.38 -10.33 -11.04
C VAL A 77 5.08 -11.13 -10.96
N TYR A 78 3.93 -10.47 -11.14
CA TYR A 78 2.63 -11.14 -11.15
C TYR A 78 2.50 -12.07 -12.36
N LEU A 79 2.88 -11.61 -13.55
CA LEU A 79 2.80 -12.42 -14.78
C LEU A 79 3.67 -13.67 -14.70
N GLY A 80 4.84 -13.60 -14.06
CA GLY A 80 5.69 -14.76 -13.82
C GLY A 80 4.97 -15.85 -13.02
N ILE A 81 4.29 -15.47 -11.94
CA ILE A 81 3.51 -16.39 -11.09
C ILE A 81 2.28 -16.90 -11.85
N ALA A 82 1.54 -16.00 -12.50
CA ALA A 82 0.34 -16.34 -13.26
C ALA A 82 0.63 -17.35 -14.39
N ASN A 83 1.77 -17.21 -15.09
CA ASN A 83 2.20 -18.18 -16.09
C ASN A 83 2.49 -19.57 -15.49
N GLY A 84 3.06 -19.62 -14.28
CA GLY A 84 3.25 -20.88 -13.55
C GLY A 84 1.92 -21.57 -13.21
N ILE A 85 0.94 -20.78 -12.73
CA ILE A 85 -0.41 -21.26 -12.39
C ILE A 85 -1.17 -21.73 -13.65
N GLN A 86 -1.09 -21.01 -14.76
CA GLN A 86 -1.69 -21.44 -16.04
C GLN A 86 -1.10 -22.76 -16.54
N LYS A 87 0.22 -22.94 -16.44
CA LYS A 87 0.87 -24.21 -16.80
C LYS A 87 0.42 -25.39 -15.93
N ALA A 88 0.01 -25.12 -14.69
CA ALA A 88 -0.58 -26.12 -13.80
C ALA A 88 -2.08 -26.39 -14.09
N GLY A 89 -2.68 -25.72 -15.08
CA GLY A 89 -4.10 -25.88 -15.44
C GLY A 89 -5.06 -25.21 -14.46
N LEU A 90 -4.57 -24.28 -13.63
CA LEU A 90 -5.37 -23.57 -12.63
C LEU A 90 -5.77 -22.18 -13.14
N GLU A 91 -6.89 -21.65 -12.64
CA GLU A 91 -7.36 -20.32 -13.00
C GLU A 91 -6.55 -19.19 -12.33
N THR A 92 -6.20 -18.17 -13.11
CA THR A 92 -5.47 -16.99 -12.63
C THR A 92 -6.37 -15.94 -11.98
N SER A 93 -7.68 -15.99 -12.25
CA SER A 93 -8.70 -15.13 -11.65
C SER A 93 -8.71 -15.29 -10.12
N GLU A 94 -8.73 -16.53 -9.64
CA GLU A 94 -8.76 -16.87 -8.22
C GLU A 94 -7.46 -16.43 -7.52
N LEU A 95 -6.31 -16.60 -8.18
CA LEU A 95 -5.03 -16.09 -7.69
C LEU A 95 -5.08 -14.57 -7.48
N ALA A 96 -5.60 -13.83 -8.47
CA ALA A 96 -5.64 -12.38 -8.43
C ALA A 96 -6.45 -11.86 -7.24
N VAL A 97 -7.63 -12.43 -7.00
CA VAL A 97 -8.52 -12.06 -5.90
C VAL A 97 -7.89 -12.38 -4.55
N ARG A 98 -7.30 -13.59 -4.40
CA ARG A 98 -6.62 -14.00 -3.16
C ARG A 98 -5.45 -13.07 -2.83
N TYR A 99 -4.65 -12.70 -3.83
CA TYR A 99 -3.53 -11.77 -3.67
C TYR A 99 -4.00 -10.41 -3.17
N PHE A 100 -5.08 -9.87 -3.77
CA PHE A 100 -5.63 -8.59 -3.38
C PHE A 100 -6.16 -8.59 -1.93
N LEU A 101 -6.94 -9.61 -1.55
CA LEU A 101 -7.51 -9.71 -0.20
C LEU A 101 -6.43 -9.88 0.88
N ILE A 102 -5.45 -10.76 0.63
CA ILE A 102 -4.34 -10.99 1.55
C ILE A 102 -3.50 -9.71 1.70
N ALA A 103 -3.30 -8.95 0.62
CA ALA A 103 -2.53 -7.72 0.67
C ALA A 103 -3.14 -6.66 1.59
N ILE A 104 -4.47 -6.53 1.62
CA ILE A 104 -5.18 -5.61 2.53
C ILE A 104 -4.91 -5.97 4.00
N VAL A 105 -4.87 -7.27 4.31
CA VAL A 105 -4.58 -7.75 5.66
C VAL A 105 -3.10 -7.53 6.00
N ILE A 106 -2.19 -7.95 5.12
CA ILE A 106 -0.75 -7.85 5.35
C ILE A 106 -0.30 -6.39 5.43
N MET A 107 -0.81 -5.49 4.60
CA MET A 107 -0.43 -4.07 4.64
C MET A 107 -0.80 -3.42 5.98
N LEU A 108 -1.94 -3.78 6.56
CA LEU A 108 -2.35 -3.29 7.87
C LEU A 108 -1.42 -3.78 8.97
N ILE A 109 -1.14 -5.09 8.98
CA ILE A 109 -0.26 -5.72 9.97
C ILE A 109 1.15 -5.11 9.88
N ARG A 110 1.69 -5.01 8.66
CA ARG A 110 3.01 -4.42 8.40
C ARG A 110 3.06 -2.96 8.82
N GLY A 111 2.08 -2.15 8.45
CA GLY A 111 1.99 -0.76 8.89
C GLY A 111 2.03 -0.62 10.42
N MET A 112 1.28 -1.44 11.14
CA MET A 112 1.28 -1.43 12.62
C MET A 112 2.62 -1.88 13.23
N ILE A 113 3.21 -2.95 12.70
CA ILE A 113 4.49 -3.48 13.17
C ILE A 113 5.60 -2.46 12.90
N THR A 114 5.66 -1.92 11.69
CA THR A 114 6.67 -0.95 11.28
C THR A 114 6.55 0.36 12.06
N GLU A 115 5.34 0.81 12.42
CA GLU A 115 5.16 1.98 13.32
C GLU A 115 5.77 1.70 14.70
N ARG A 116 5.54 0.50 15.27
CA ARG A 116 6.12 0.11 16.57
C ARG A 116 7.64 0.00 16.53
N ILE A 117 8.19 -0.63 15.51
CA ILE A 117 9.64 -0.77 15.32
C ILE A 117 10.27 0.61 15.18
N THR A 118 9.67 1.47 14.34
CA THR A 118 10.17 2.84 14.12
C THR A 118 10.12 3.65 15.41
N ALA A 119 9.03 3.58 16.18
CA ALA A 119 8.92 4.29 17.46
C ALA A 119 9.93 3.80 18.50
N TYR A 120 10.24 2.50 18.52
CA TYR A 120 11.29 1.94 19.38
C TYR A 120 12.68 2.44 18.98
N LEU A 121 13.02 2.40 17.69
CA LEU A 121 14.31 2.89 17.19
C LEU A 121 14.49 4.39 17.47
N TYR A 122 13.44 5.19 17.27
CA TYR A 122 13.48 6.63 17.51
C TYR A 122 13.67 7.01 18.98
N LYS A 123 13.34 6.12 19.93
CA LYS A 123 13.64 6.33 21.35
C LYS A 123 15.08 5.99 21.72
N LYS A 124 15.77 5.21 20.88
CA LYS A 124 17.13 4.72 21.13
C LYS A 124 18.19 5.59 20.43
N MET A 125 17.78 6.41 19.47
CA MET A 125 18.57 7.48 18.85
C MET A 125 18.49 8.75 19.70
#